data_AF-A0A350G3F3-F1
#
_entry.id   AF-A0A350G3F3-F1
#
_cell.length_a   1.000
_cell.length_b   1.000
_cell.length_c   1.000
_cell.angle_alpha   90.00
_cell.angle_beta   90.00
_cell.angle_gamma   90.00
#
_symmetry.space_group_name_H-M   'P 1'
#
loop_
_entity.id
_entity.type
_entity.pdbx_description
1 polymer ?
#
loop_
_entity_poly.entity_id
_entity_poly.type
_entity_poly.pdbx_seq_one_letter_code
_entity_poly.pdbx_strand_id
1 'polypeptide(L)' 'RRGHKFSTYATWWIRQAVTRAIADQGRTIRVPVHMGDQINKLLRVQHQLTQRLGREPSVEELAEALDVPP' A
#
# COMPACT_ATOMS: atom_id res chain seq x y z
N ARG A 1 -9.77 0.94 -35.50
CA ARG A 1 -10.47 0.46 -34.28
C ARG A 1 -9.46 -0.34 -33.45
N ARG A 2 -9.23 -0.01 -32.16
CA ARG A 2 -8.30 -0.73 -31.28
C ARG A 2 -9.00 -2.03 -30.83
N GLY A 3 -8.50 -3.20 -31.22
CA GLY A 3 -9.17 -4.51 -31.11
C GLY A 3 -9.32 -5.10 -29.69
N HIS A 4 -9.43 -4.26 -28.66
CA HIS A 4 -9.56 -4.71 -27.27
C HIS A 4 -11.00 -4.57 -26.77
N LYS A 5 -11.44 -5.54 -25.96
CA LYS A 5 -12.76 -5.47 -25.30
C LYS A 5 -12.80 -4.25 -24.37
N PHE A 6 -13.83 -3.42 -24.51
CA PHE A 6 -14.01 -2.23 -23.67
C PHE A 6 -13.99 -2.57 -22.18
N SER A 7 -14.63 -3.68 -21.78
CA SER A 7 -14.64 -4.13 -20.38
C SER A 7 -13.24 -4.30 -19.81
N THR A 8 -12.32 -4.92 -20.55
CA THR A 8 -10.93 -5.10 -20.12
C THR A 8 -10.22 -3.77 -19.87
N TYR A 9 -10.41 -2.80 -20.77
CA TYR A 9 -9.81 -1.48 -20.63
C TYR A 9 -10.47 -0.69 -19.49
N ALA A 10 -11.81 -0.69 -19.45
CA ALA A 10 -12.59 0.04 -18.46
C ALA A 10 -12.27 -0.42 -17.03
N THR A 11 -12.09 -1.71 -16.79
CA THR A 11 -11.74 -2.22 -15.45
C THR A 11 -10.43 -1.61 -14.92
N TRP A 12 -9.41 -1.43 -15.77
CA TRP A 12 -8.16 -0.79 -15.35
C TRP A 12 -8.38 0.67 -14.94
N TRP A 13 -9.13 1.43 -15.74
CA TRP A 13 -9.40 2.84 -15.45
C TRP A 13 -10.29 3.03 -14.23
N ILE A 14 -11.30 2.17 -14.06
CA ILE A 14 -12.16 2.21 -12.88
C ILE A 14 -11.33 1.92 -11.63
N ARG A 15 -10.50 0.87 -11.63
CA ARG A 15 -9.63 0.55 -10.49
C ARG A 15 -8.66 1.70 -10.20
N GLN A 16 -7.98 2.23 -11.22
CA GLN A 16 -7.04 3.34 -11.07
C GLN A 16 -7.69 4.58 -10.47
N ALA A 17 -8.86 4.97 -10.98
CA ALA A 17 -9.59 6.15 -10.52
C ALA A 17 -10.03 6.01 -9.05
N VAL A 18 -10.56 4.84 -8.68
CA VAL A 18 -10.99 4.56 -7.30
C VAL A 18 -9.80 4.55 -6.35
N THR A 19 -8.72 3.82 -6.66
CA THR A 19 -7.52 3.77 -5.82
C THR A 19 -6.92 5.16 -5.63
N ARG A 20 -6.88 5.99 -6.69
CA ARG A 20 -6.40 7.36 -6.60
C ARG A 20 -7.29 8.25 -5.73
N ALA A 21 -8.61 8.16 -5.89
CA ALA A 21 -9.55 8.93 -5.07
C ALA A 21 -9.41 8.59 -3.58
N ILE A 22 -9.24 7.31 -3.24
CA ILE A 22 -8.99 6.86 -1.86
C ILE A 22 -7.67 7.43 -1.32
N ALA A 23 -6.60 7.41 -2.11
CA ALA A 23 -5.30 7.96 -1.68
C ALA A 23 -5.35 9.48 -1.49
N ASP A 24 -6.06 10.20 -2.36
CA ASP A 24 -6.11 11.66 -2.35
C ASP A 24 -7.11 12.26 -1.34
N GLN A 25 -8.22 11.55 -1.08
CA GLN A 25 -9.37 12.07 -0.31
C GLN A 25 -9.79 11.19 0.87
N GLY A 26 -9.24 9.99 1.02
CA GLY A 26 -9.67 9.03 2.04
C GLY A 26 -9.23 9.35 3.46
N ARG A 27 -8.43 10.40 3.68
CA ARG A 27 -7.96 10.81 5.01
C ARG A 27 -8.34 12.25 5.30
N THR A 28 -8.73 12.52 6.55
CA THR A 28 -9.04 13.87 7.06
C THR A 28 -7.89 14.84 6.85
N ILE A 29 -6.65 14.35 7.01
CA ILE A 29 -5.43 15.08 6.67
C ILE A 29 -4.82 14.41 5.45
N ARG A 30 -4.64 15.17 4.38
CA ARG A 30 -4.05 14.70 3.13
C ARG A 30 -2.59 14.31 3.35
N VAL A 31 -2.25 13.10 2.95
CA VAL A 31 -0.90 12.55 2.99
C VAL A 31 -0.48 12.23 1.54
N PRO A 32 0.78 12.51 1.13
CA PRO A 32 1.26 12.15 -0.21
C PRO A 32 1.14 10.65 -0.50
N VAL A 33 0.88 10.29 -1.77
CA VAL A 33 0.66 8.89 -2.17
C VAL A 33 1.82 7.96 -1.81
N HIS A 34 3.07 8.39 -1.99
CA HIS A 34 4.26 7.59 -1.67
C HIS A 34 4.38 7.29 -0.17
N MET A 35 3.85 8.16 0.70
CA MET A 35 3.79 7.90 2.14
C MET A 35 2.73 6.83 2.45
N GLY A 36 1.60 6.84 1.75
CA GLY A 36 0.60 5.76 1.82
C GLY A 36 1.18 4.41 1.42
N ASP A 37 2.01 4.38 0.36
CA ASP A 37 2.71 3.17 -0.07
C ASP A 37 3.71 2.67 0.98
N GLN A 38 4.47 3.58 1.61
CA GLN A 38 5.36 3.25 2.72
C GLN A 38 4.60 2.66 3.92
N ILE A 39 3.46 3.24 4.29
CA ILE A 39 2.59 2.73 5.37
C ILE A 39 2.08 1.33 5.03
N ASN A 40 1.61 1.10 3.80
CA ASN A 40 1.13 -0.22 3.38
C ASN A 40 2.25 -1.26 3.37
N LYS A 41 3.48 -0.87 3.00
CA LYS A 41 4.67 -1.74 3.08
C LYS A 41 4.97 -2.10 4.53
N LEU A 42 4.94 -1.11 5.43
CA LEU A 42 5.15 -1.32 6.87
C LEU A 42 4.13 -2.30 7.44
N LEU A 43 2.83 -2.09 7.18
CA LEU A 43 1.76 -2.98 7.67
C LEU A 43 1.93 -4.43 7.15
N ARG A 44 2.37 -4.59 5.90
CA ARG A 44 2.64 -5.91 5.32
C ARG A 44 3.79 -6.61 6.03
N VAL A 45 4.90 -5.91 6.24
CA VAL A 45 6.09 -6.46 6.92
C VAL A 45 5.78 -6.77 8.38
N GLN A 46 5.06 -5.88 9.07
CA GLN A 46 4.59 -6.12 10.43
C GLN A 46 3.78 -7.42 10.51
N HIS A 47 2.79 -7.60 9.62
CA HIS A 47 2.00 -8.82 9.61
C HIS A 47 2.83 -10.08 9.34
N GLN A 48 3.79 -10.01 8.41
CA GLN A 48 4.70 -11.12 8.13
C GLN A 48 5.58 -11.48 9.33
N LEU A 49 6.10 -10.48 10.05
CA LEU A 49 6.91 -10.70 11.25
C LEU A 49 6.07 -11.23 12.40
N THR A 50 4.85 -10.72 12.60
CA THR A 50 3.92 -11.25 13.62
C THR A 50 3.64 -12.73 13.38
N GLN A 51 3.40 -13.14 12.13
CA GLN A 51 3.19 -14.53 11.75
C GLN A 51 4.44 -15.41 12.02
N ARG A 52 5.65 -14.88 11.78
CA ARG A 52 6.91 -15.64 11.96
C ARG A 52 7.35 -15.73 13.42
N LEU A 53 7.18 -14.65 14.19
CA LEU A 53 7.67 -14.53 15.57
C LEU A 53 6.62 -14.97 16.60
N GLY A 54 5.35 -15.07 16.23
CA GLY A 54 4.25 -15.37 17.16
C GLY A 54 3.99 -14.27 18.20
N ARG A 55 4.61 -13.10 18.04
CA ARG A 55 4.47 -11.90 18.87
C ARG A 55 4.49 -10.64 18.00
N GLU A 56 4.15 -9.50 18.58
CA GLU A 56 4.36 -8.22 17.89
C GLU A 56 5.87 -7.96 17.67
N PRO A 57 6.28 -7.55 16.45
CA PRO A 57 7.67 -7.20 16.18
C PRO A 57 8.03 -5.86 16.84
N SER A 58 9.27 -5.75 17.29
CA SER A 58 9.86 -4.51 17.81
C SER A 58 10.12 -3.49 16.69
N VAL A 59 10.36 -2.24 17.07
CA VAL A 59 10.63 -1.15 16.12
C VAL A 59 11.94 -1.41 15.37
N GLU A 60 12.94 -1.96 16.06
CA GLU A 60 14.24 -2.33 15.51
C GLU A 60 14.11 -3.44 14.46
N GLU A 61 13.34 -4.50 14.75
CA GLU A 61 13.07 -5.59 13.82
C GLU A 61 12.31 -5.10 12.57
N LEU A 62 11.42 -4.11 12.72
CA LEU A 62 10.72 -3.47 11.61
C LEU A 62 11.63 -2.59 10.76
N ALA A 63 12.50 -1.81 11.40
CA ALA A 63 13.46 -0.93 10.73
C ALA A 63 14.47 -1.75 9.90
N GLU A 64 15.02 -2.82 10.48
CA GLU A 64 15.91 -3.77 9.79
C GLU A 64 15.21 -4.42 8.59
N ALA A 65 13.95 -4.87 8.76
CA ALA A 65 13.20 -5.49 7.68
C ALA A 65 12.76 -4.51 6.56
N LEU A 66 12.65 -3.21 6.88
CA LEU A 66 12.26 -2.18 5.92
C LEU A 66 13.46 -1.49 5.25
N ASP A 67 14.69 -1.77 5.72
CA ASP A 67 15.94 -1.10 5.32
C ASP A 67 15.87 0.43 5.52
N VAL A 68 15.25 0.83 6.64
CA VAL A 68 15.10 2.24 7.04
C VAL A 68 15.93 2.44 8.30
N PRO A 69 16.72 3.52 8.42
CA PRO A 69 17.45 3.81 9.65
C PRO A 69 16.48 3.97 10.84
N PRO A 70 16.89 3.57 12.06
CA PRO A 70 16.07 3.64 13.27
C PRO A 70 15.73 5.07 13.68
#